data_AF-A0A814TS52-F1
#
_entry.id   AF-A0A814TS52-F1
#
_cell.length_a   1.000
_cell.length_b   1.000
_cell.length_c   1.000
_cell.angle_alpha   90.00
_cell.angle_beta   90.00
_cell.angle_gamma   90.00
#
_symmetry.space_group_name_H-M   'P 1'
#
loop_
_entity.id
_entity.type
_entity.pdbx_description
1 polymer ?
#
loop_
_entity_poly.entity_id
_entity_poly.type
_entity_poly.pdbx_seq_one_letter_code
_entity_poly.pdbx_strand_id
1 'polypeptide(L)'
;MVERFNVTFVPQIGKLQDRENNNRDEFLLPVVFAYNTGIHATTSYSPFQLQYGRDPRLPTDEPPTSFIFNKPQDYYEQLKKNLLIL
;
A
#
# COMPACT_ATOMS: atom_id res chain seq x y z
N MET A 1 -8.05 -6.06 -13.32
CA MET A 1 -7.27 -6.23 -12.07
C MET A 1 -8.16 -6.30 -10.84
N VAL A 2 -9.20 -5.45 -10.74
CA VAL A 2 -10.18 -5.42 -9.65
C VAL A 2 -10.91 -6.76 -9.44
N GLU A 3 -11.25 -7.47 -10.51
CA GLU A 3 -11.94 -8.77 -10.40
C GLU A 3 -11.04 -9.85 -9.79
N ARG A 4 -9.76 -9.90 -10.16
CA ARG A 4 -8.79 -10.83 -9.55
C ARG A 4 -8.47 -10.46 -8.10
N PHE A 5 -8.48 -9.17 -7.79
CA PHE A 5 -8.43 -8.67 -6.42
C PHE A 5 -9.60 -9.21 -5.61
N ASN A 6 -10.84 -8.99 -6.06
CA ASN A 6 -12.04 -9.41 -5.33
C ASN A 6 -12.09 -10.93 -5.12
N VAL A 7 -11.63 -11.73 -6.10
CA VAL A 7 -11.56 -13.19 -5.99
C VAL A 7 -10.59 -13.66 -4.89
N THR A 8 -9.51 -12.92 -4.64
CA THR A 8 -8.50 -13.28 -3.62
C THR A 8 -8.81 -12.66 -2.26
N PHE A 9 -9.28 -11.41 -2.27
CA PHE A 9 -9.55 -10.59 -1.11
C PHE A 9 -10.76 -11.07 -0.30
N VAL A 10 -11.87 -11.39 -0.96
CA VAL A 10 -13.10 -11.86 -0.31
C VAL A 10 -12.88 -13.12 0.53
N PRO A 11 -12.21 -14.19 0.04
CA PRO A 11 -11.94 -15.36 0.87
C PRO A 11 -10.87 -15.11 1.95
N GLN A 12 -9.94 -14.16 1.77
CA GLN A 12 -8.97 -13.80 2.80
C GLN A 12 -9.66 -13.12 4.01
N ILE A 13 -10.58 -12.18 3.76
CA ILE A 13 -11.38 -11.57 4.83
C ILE A 13 -12.32 -12.59 5.48
N GLY A 14 -12.94 -13.48 4.70
CA GLY A 14 -13.80 -14.54 5.24
C GLY A 14 -13.09 -15.43 6.26
N LYS A 15 -11.87 -15.89 5.95
CA LYS A 15 -11.06 -16.73 6.85
C LYS A 15 -10.65 -16.02 8.14
N LEU A 16 -10.51 -14.70 8.12
CA LEU A 16 -10.10 -13.92 9.29
C LEU A 16 -11.32 -13.62 10.19
N GLN A 17 -12.49 -13.44 9.58
CA GLN A 17 -13.75 -13.22 10.28
C GLN A 17 -14.21 -14.45 11.07
N ASP A 18 -14.03 -15.66 10.53
CA ASP A 18 -14.44 -16.90 11.23
C ASP A 18 -13.64 -17.17 12.51
N ARG A 19 -12.50 -16.50 12.69
CA ARG A 19 -11.62 -16.65 13.86
C ARG A 19 -11.93 -15.66 14.97
N GLU A 20 -12.32 -14.44 14.62
CA GLU A 20 -12.55 -13.33 15.55
C GLU A 20 -13.93 -12.72 15.26
N ASN A 21 -14.97 -13.28 15.91
CA ASN A 21 -16.36 -12.86 15.80
C ASN A 21 -16.59 -11.42 16.31
N ASN A 22 -16.16 -10.37 15.60
CA ASN A 22 -16.86 -9.08 15.47
C ASN A 22 -16.11 -7.93 14.77
N ASN A 23 -14.81 -8.01 14.45
CA ASN A 23 -14.06 -6.79 14.05
C ASN A 23 -13.65 -6.71 12.58
N ARG A 24 -14.61 -6.99 11.67
CA ARG A 24 -14.39 -6.92 10.20
C ARG A 24 -13.69 -5.63 9.75
N ASP A 25 -14.06 -4.51 10.36
CA ASP A 25 -13.54 -3.19 9.99
C ASP A 25 -12.08 -2.99 10.40
N GLU A 26 -11.65 -3.59 11.51
CA GLU A 26 -10.26 -3.49 11.98
C GLU A 26 -9.31 -4.30 11.11
N PHE A 27 -9.78 -5.43 10.58
CA PHE A 27 -8.98 -6.29 9.71
C PHE A 27 -8.96 -5.88 8.24
N LEU A 28 -9.90 -5.03 7.83
CA LEU A 28 -10.02 -4.60 6.44
C LEU A 28 -8.77 -3.83 5.99
N LEU A 29 -8.31 -2.88 6.81
CA LEU A 29 -7.13 -2.07 6.49
C LEU A 29 -5.83 -2.90 6.38
N PRO A 30 -5.48 -3.77 7.35
CA PRO A 30 -4.33 -4.66 7.25
C PRO A 30 -4.38 -5.61 6.05
N VAL A 31 -5.54 -6.19 5.75
CA VAL A 31 -5.66 -7.15 4.62
C VAL A 31 -5.51 -6.43 3.29
N VAL A 32 -6.11 -5.26 3.12
CA VAL A 32 -5.93 -4.42 1.92
C VAL A 32 -4.46 -4.02 1.78
N PHE A 33 -3.80 -3.64 2.87
CA PHE A 33 -2.38 -3.29 2.86
C PHE A 33 -1.49 -4.46 2.45
N ALA A 34 -1.68 -5.64 3.06
CA ALA A 34 -0.92 -6.84 2.74
C ALA A 34 -1.12 -7.27 1.28
N TYR A 35 -2.35 -7.16 0.75
CA TYR A 35 -2.62 -7.46 -0.65
C TYR A 35 -1.93 -6.46 -1.59
N ASN A 36 -2.05 -5.16 -1.34
CA ASN A 36 -1.50 -4.14 -2.23
C ASN A 36 0.03 -4.17 -2.28
N THR A 37 0.68 -4.56 -1.19
CA THR A 37 2.14 -4.58 -1.07
C THR A 37 2.77 -5.94 -1.36
N GLY A 38 2.01 -7.03 -1.26
CA GLY A 38 2.46 -8.39 -1.52
C GLY A 38 2.71 -8.67 -3.01
N ILE A 39 3.83 -9.33 -3.31
CA ILE A 39 4.16 -9.76 -4.67
C ILE A 39 3.28 -10.95 -5.06
N HIS A 40 2.58 -10.84 -6.18
CA HIS A 40 1.76 -11.94 -6.68
C HIS A 40 2.58 -12.91 -7.55
N ALA A 41 2.48 -14.21 -7.28
CA ALA A 41 3.33 -15.23 -7.92
C ALA A 41 3.25 -15.24 -9.45
N THR A 42 2.08 -14.97 -10.03
CA THR A 42 1.87 -14.98 -11.49
C THR A 42 2.45 -13.77 -12.21
N THR A 43 2.46 -12.60 -11.56
CA THR A 43 2.91 -11.35 -12.18
C THR A 43 4.31 -10.96 -11.73
N SER A 44 4.82 -11.55 -10.64
CA SER A 44 6.07 -11.15 -9.97
C SER A 44 6.10 -9.68 -9.52
N TYR A 45 4.95 -9.01 -9.54
CA TYR A 45 4.76 -7.63 -9.09
C TYR A 45 3.61 -7.56 -8.09
N SER A 46 3.69 -6.60 -7.17
CA SER A 46 2.59 -6.22 -6.31
C SER A 46 1.52 -5.43 -7.08
N PRO A 47 0.25 -5.49 -6.65
CA PRO A 47 -0.80 -4.65 -7.22
C PRO A 47 -0.46 -3.15 -7.17
N PHE A 48 0.20 -2.69 -6.10
CA PHE A 48 0.65 -1.31 -5.99
C PHE A 48 1.67 -0.95 -7.08
N GLN A 49 2.67 -1.81 -7.32
CA GLN A 49 3.63 -1.59 -8.41
C GLN A 49 2.95 -1.50 -9.77
N LEU A 50 1.97 -2.37 -10.04
CA LEU A 50 1.26 -2.37 -11.30
C LEU A 50 0.36 -1.14 -11.48
N GLN A 51 -0.16 -0.57 -10.39
CA GLN A 51 -1.01 0.62 -10.43
C GLN A 51 -0.22 1.93 -10.49
N TYR A 52 0.91 2.02 -9.78
CA TYR A 52 1.65 3.28 -9.59
C TYR A 52 3.03 3.29 -10.25
N GLY A 53 3.49 2.17 -10.81
CA GLY A 53 4.79 2.06 -11.48
C GLY A 53 6.00 2.17 -10.54
N ARG A 54 5.81 2.04 -9.21
CA ARG A 54 6.87 2.09 -8.20
C ARG A 54 6.60 1.14 -7.06
N ASP A 55 7.63 0.83 -6.28
CA ASP A 55 7.49 0.02 -5.08
C ASP A 55 6.62 0.71 -4.01
N PRO A 56 5.75 -0.06 -3.31
CA PRO A 56 5.05 0.44 -2.15
C PRO A 56 6.06 0.79 -1.06
N ARG A 57 5.85 1.94 -0.42
CA ARG A 57 6.69 2.39 0.68
C ARG A 57 6.11 1.90 2.00
N LEU A 58 6.82 0.98 2.65
CA LEU A 58 6.43 0.38 3.90
C LEU A 58 6.83 1.27 5.09
N PRO A 59 6.10 1.19 6.23
CA PRO A 59 6.50 1.89 7.45
C PRO A 59 7.90 1.51 7.96
N THR A 60 8.37 0.32 7.61
CA THR A 60 9.71 -0.20 7.95
C THR A 60 10.81 0.35 7.03
N ASP A 61 10.46 0.87 5.86
CA ASP A 61 11.45 1.41 4.92
C ASP A 61 12.06 2.70 5.45
N GLU A 62 13.32 2.94 5.07
CA GLU A 62 14.01 4.16 5.47
C GLU A 62 13.24 5.42 5.01
N PRO A 63 13.25 6.50 5.82
CA PRO A 63 12.70 7.79 5.43
C PRO A 63 13.34 8.23 4.10
N PRO A 64 12.56 8.81 3.17
CA PRO A 64 13.09 9.17 1.87
C PRO A 64 14.09 10.31 2.08
N THR A 65 15.33 10.12 1.64
CA THR A 65 16.40 11.10 1.81
C THR A 65 16.07 12.43 1.13
N SER A 66 15.21 12.42 0.11
CA SER A 66 14.80 13.59 -0.68
C SER A 66 13.53 14.29 -0.19
N PHE A 67 12.68 13.66 0.64
CA PHE A 67 11.41 14.25 1.09
C PHE A 67 11.35 14.27 2.63
N ILE A 68 12.07 15.22 3.24
CA ILE A 68 12.14 15.42 4.70
C ILE A 68 10.99 16.32 5.16
N PHE A 69 9.89 15.73 5.63
CA PHE A 69 8.69 16.46 6.06
C PHE A 69 8.89 17.05 7.46
N ASN A 70 9.31 18.31 7.53
CA ASN A 70 9.52 19.01 8.80
C ASN A 70 8.19 19.53 9.40
N LYS A 71 7.16 19.71 8.59
CA LYS A 71 5.80 20.09 9.03
C LYS A 71 4.73 19.25 8.32
N PRO A 72 3.60 18.97 9.00
CA PRO A 72 2.42 18.49 8.31
C PRO A 72 2.02 19.56 7.29
N GLN A 73 1.93 19.20 6.00
CA GLN A 73 1.64 20.04 4.81
C GLN A 73 2.83 20.57 3.99
N ASP A 74 4.08 20.22 4.30
CA ASP A 74 5.26 20.66 3.49
C ASP A 74 5.41 19.95 2.13
N TYR A 75 4.44 19.15 1.70
CA TYR A 75 4.52 18.33 0.48
C TYR A 75 4.73 19.17 -0.78
N TYR A 76 4.02 20.29 -0.91
CA TYR A 76 4.12 21.17 -2.08
C TYR A 76 5.52 21.79 -2.22
N GLU A 77 6.08 22.29 -1.12
CA GLU A 77 7.40 22.93 -1.10
C GLU A 77 8.52 21.92 -1.42
N GLN A 78 8.42 20.70 -0.91
CA GLN A 78 9.37 19.65 -1.26
C GLN A 78 9.26 19.21 -2.72
N LEU A 79 8.04 19.08 -3.24
CA LEU A 79 7.82 18.69 -4.62
C LEU A 79 8.41 19.74 -5.58
N LYS A 80 8.22 21.02 -5.26
CA LYS A 80 8.84 22.14 -5.98
C LYS A 80 10.37 22.07 -5.90
N LYS A 81 10.94 21.83 -4.71
CA LYS A 81 12.40 21.71 -4.52
C LYS A 81 13.01 20.55 -5.30
N ASN A 82 12.36 19.40 -5.32
CA ASN A 82 12.88 18.20 -5.99
C ASN A 82 12.71 18.23 -7.51
N LEU A 83 11.67 18.93 -8.02
CA LEU A 83 11.48 19.12 -9.46
C LEU A 83 12.33 20.25 -10.05
N LEU A 84 12.75 21.23 -9.26
CA LEU A 84 13.62 22.34 -9.68
C LEU A 84 15.12 21.99 -9.77
N ILE A 85 15.50 20.73 -9.55
CA ILE A 85 16.88 20.24 -9.69
C ILE A 85 17.13 19.64 -11.10
N LEU A 86 16.15 19.74 -12.01
CA LEU A 86 16.32 19.55 -13.46
C LEU A 86 16.33 20.90 -14.18
#